data_AF-A0A9D2LPC1-F1
#
_entry.id   AF-A0A9D2LPC1-F1
#
_cell.length_a   1.000
_cell.length_b   1.000
_cell.length_c   1.000
_cell.angle_alpha   90.00
_cell.angle_beta   90.00
_cell.angle_gamma   90.00
#
_symmetry.space_group_name_H-M   'P 1'
#
loop_
_entity.id
_entity.type
_entity.pdbx_description
1 polymer ?
#
loop_
_entity_poly.entity_id
_entity_poly.type
_entity_poly.pdbx_seq_one_letter_code
_entity_poly.pdbx_strand_id
1 'polypeptide(L)'
;MVFDLLSNLFQNFLFYALHLTQSGSFPKPLPAKEEQAYLLRVKHGDTKAADILIEHNLRLVAHIIKKYYSNYKDQEDLISIGTIGLIKAVSTFDCEKGARFATYASKCIENEILMYFRSQKKTLSDVYISDTIDTDKDGNNLTLLDLIADETNIMEDVDLKLQSEKVRILVGRCLTPREKKIIEMRYGLLTQHPLTQREVAKKLAISRSYVSRIEKKALEKLRTEMEKEDKHGRGRSSLDIRETVQRDTL
;
A
#
# COMPACT_ATOMS: atom_id res chain seq x y z
N MET A 1 4.88 9.97 -52.59
CA MET A 1 3.52 9.84 -53.17
C MET A 1 2.82 8.55 -52.77
N VAL A 2 3.22 7.36 -53.24
CA VAL A 2 2.52 6.10 -52.85
C VAL A 2 2.67 5.80 -51.36
N PHE A 3 3.84 6.07 -50.79
CA PHE A 3 4.12 5.89 -49.36
C PHE A 3 3.32 6.89 -48.49
N ASP A 4 3.13 8.13 -48.95
CA ASP A 4 2.29 9.13 -48.28
C ASP A 4 0.80 8.78 -48.39
N LEU A 5 0.38 8.17 -49.50
CA LEU A 5 -0.99 7.70 -49.67
C LEU A 5 -1.29 6.53 -48.73
N LEU A 6 -0.33 5.61 -48.58
CA LEU A 6 -0.39 4.47 -47.66
C LEU A 6 -0.35 4.91 -46.20
N SER A 7 0.47 5.90 -45.85
CA SER A 7 0.52 6.46 -44.49
C SER A 7 -0.76 7.23 -44.15
N ASN A 8 -1.36 7.94 -45.11
CA ASN A 8 -2.68 8.58 -44.95
C ASN A 8 -3.83 7.55 -44.85
N LEU A 9 -3.72 6.43 -45.57
CA LEU A 9 -4.63 5.28 -45.43
C LEU A 9 -4.51 4.63 -44.05
N PHE A 10 -3.29 4.51 -43.51
CA PHE A 10 -3.02 3.98 -42.16
C PHE A 10 -3.42 4.94 -41.04
N GLN A 11 -3.20 6.25 -41.20
CA GLN A 11 -3.67 7.27 -40.25
C GLN A 11 -5.20 7.33 -40.16
N ASN A 12 -5.87 7.10 -41.29
CA ASN A 12 -7.32 6.97 -41.33
C ASN A 12 -7.78 5.53 -41.17
N PHE A 13 -6.89 4.55 -40.95
CA PHE A 13 -7.27 3.14 -40.87
C PHE A 13 -8.19 2.89 -39.69
N LEU A 14 -8.10 3.64 -38.58
CA LEU A 14 -9.12 3.57 -37.52
C LEU A 14 -10.45 4.20 -37.90
N PHE A 15 -10.42 5.34 -38.62
CA PHE A 15 -11.63 5.97 -39.12
C PHE A 15 -12.35 5.06 -40.13
N TYR A 16 -11.57 4.38 -40.96
CA TYR A 16 -12.00 3.36 -41.90
C TYR A 16 -12.31 2.04 -41.22
N ALA A 17 -11.62 1.60 -40.16
CA ALA A 17 -11.90 0.35 -39.43
C ALA A 17 -13.15 0.49 -38.56
N LEU A 18 -13.46 1.70 -38.06
CA LEU A 18 -14.79 2.06 -37.57
C LEU A 18 -15.87 1.93 -38.65
N HIS A 19 -15.50 2.06 -39.93
CA HIS A 19 -16.39 1.92 -41.10
C HIS A 19 -16.31 0.54 -41.80
N LEU A 20 -15.30 -0.30 -41.54
CA LEU A 20 -14.97 -1.52 -42.31
C LEU A 20 -15.07 -2.81 -41.51
N THR A 21 -15.40 -2.74 -40.21
CA THR A 21 -15.95 -3.91 -39.52
C THR A 21 -17.40 -4.08 -39.96
N GLN A 22 -17.77 -5.28 -40.43
CA GLN A 22 -19.03 -5.62 -41.12
C GLN A 22 -20.30 -5.56 -40.23
N SER A 23 -20.51 -4.43 -39.55
CA SER A 23 -21.78 -3.91 -39.01
C SER A 23 -21.75 -2.36 -38.92
N GLY A 24 -20.77 -1.72 -39.59
CA GLY A 24 -20.19 -0.42 -39.26
C GLY A 24 -20.82 0.83 -39.86
N SER A 25 -21.94 1.27 -39.27
CA SER A 25 -22.14 2.70 -39.06
C SER A 25 -23.01 2.85 -37.84
N PHE A 26 -22.49 3.49 -36.78
CA PHE A 26 -23.34 3.94 -35.67
C PHE A 26 -24.61 4.57 -36.26
N PRO A 27 -25.79 4.40 -35.67
CA PRO A 27 -26.97 4.97 -36.29
C PRO A 27 -26.85 6.51 -36.33
N LYS A 28 -27.37 7.15 -37.39
CA LYS A 28 -27.26 8.62 -37.54
C LYS A 28 -27.90 9.29 -36.32
N PRO A 29 -27.46 10.51 -35.95
CA PRO A 29 -28.09 11.25 -34.85
C PRO A 29 -29.62 11.30 -35.05
N LEU A 30 -30.36 11.06 -33.97
CA LEU A 30 -31.82 11.10 -34.01
C LEU A 30 -32.30 12.52 -34.37
N PRO A 31 -33.43 12.64 -35.08
CA PRO A 31 -34.06 13.94 -35.27
C PRO A 31 -34.50 14.51 -33.90
N ALA A 32 -34.46 15.83 -33.76
CA ALA A 32 -34.67 16.51 -32.48
C ALA A 32 -36.00 16.14 -31.78
N LYS A 33 -37.06 15.84 -32.55
CA LYS A 33 -38.35 15.41 -32.00
C LYS A 33 -38.29 14.01 -31.37
N GLU A 34 -37.57 13.09 -32.01
CA GLU A 34 -37.40 11.73 -31.49
C GLU A 34 -36.43 11.71 -30.31
N GLU A 35 -35.34 12.48 -30.39
CA GLU A 35 -34.39 12.65 -29.29
C GLU A 35 -35.11 13.10 -28.00
N GLN A 36 -35.99 14.10 -28.10
CA GLN A 36 -36.81 14.55 -26.97
C GLN A 36 -37.74 13.46 -26.44
N ALA A 37 -38.38 12.68 -27.31
CA ALA A 37 -39.27 11.61 -26.90
C ALA A 37 -38.53 10.50 -26.13
N TYR A 38 -37.33 10.11 -26.58
CA TYR A 38 -36.51 9.14 -25.86
C TYR A 38 -35.98 9.69 -24.55
N LEU A 39 -35.56 10.96 -24.48
CA LEU A 39 -35.09 11.58 -23.25
C LEU A 39 -36.18 11.65 -22.16
N LEU A 40 -37.44 11.90 -22.56
CA LEU A 40 -38.59 11.82 -21.64
C LEU A 40 -38.79 10.40 -21.12
N ARG A 41 -38.67 9.38 -21.96
CA ARG A 41 -38.76 7.97 -21.54
C ARG A 41 -37.64 7.58 -20.58
N VAL A 42 -36.42 8.06 -20.80
CA VAL A 42 -35.29 7.86 -19.88
C VAL A 42 -35.56 8.49 -18.52
N LYS A 43 -36.19 9.67 -18.45
CA LYS A 43 -36.61 10.30 -17.18
C LYS A 43 -37.61 9.41 -16.40
N HIS A 44 -38.38 8.58 -17.11
CA HIS A 44 -39.28 7.58 -16.53
C HIS A 44 -38.63 6.21 -16.24
N GLY A 45 -37.30 6.10 -16.40
CA GLY A 45 -36.53 4.88 -16.09
C GLY A 45 -36.48 3.84 -17.21
N ASP A 46 -36.82 4.20 -18.46
CA ASP A 46 -36.73 3.29 -19.60
C ASP A 46 -35.26 3.09 -20.04
N THR A 47 -34.69 1.94 -19.68
CA THR A 47 -33.30 1.58 -20.01
C THR A 47 -33.09 1.39 -21.51
N LYS A 48 -34.09 0.88 -22.25
CA LYS A 48 -33.98 0.68 -23.70
C LYS A 48 -33.89 2.01 -24.44
N ALA A 49 -34.63 3.01 -23.97
CA ALA A 49 -34.53 4.37 -24.52
C ALA A 49 -33.14 4.99 -24.28
N ALA A 50 -32.51 4.68 -23.14
CA ALA A 50 -31.15 5.13 -22.83
C ALA A 50 -30.13 4.49 -23.78
N ASP A 51 -30.22 3.17 -24.01
CA ASP A 51 -29.31 2.45 -24.92
C ASP A 51 -29.38 3.01 -26.34
N ILE A 52 -30.60 3.25 -26.86
CA ILE A 52 -30.82 3.87 -28.17
C ILE A 52 -30.17 5.26 -28.23
N LEU A 53 -30.38 6.09 -27.21
CA LEU A 53 -29.78 7.44 -27.17
C LEU A 53 -28.24 7.39 -27.15
N ILE A 54 -27.66 6.41 -26.44
CA ILE A 54 -26.21 6.21 -26.38
C ILE A 54 -25.70 5.83 -27.77
N GLU A 55 -26.26 4.79 -28.40
CA GLU A 55 -25.81 4.27 -29.70
C GLU A 55 -25.82 5.34 -30.81
N HIS A 56 -26.90 6.13 -30.88
CA HIS A 56 -27.05 7.21 -31.87
C HIS A 56 -26.10 8.40 -31.63
N ASN A 57 -25.55 8.54 -30.42
CA ASN A 57 -24.64 9.63 -30.05
C ASN A 57 -23.17 9.21 -29.89
N LEU A 58 -22.81 7.94 -30.14
CA LEU A 58 -21.41 7.48 -30.06
C LEU A 58 -20.46 8.22 -31.02
N ARG A 59 -20.96 8.73 -32.16
CA ARG A 59 -20.15 9.58 -33.05
C ARG A 59 -19.66 10.86 -32.41
N LEU A 60 -20.44 11.42 -31.47
CA LEU A 60 -20.06 12.62 -30.74
C LEU A 60 -18.84 12.34 -29.86
N VAL A 61 -18.80 11.17 -29.22
CA VAL A 61 -17.67 10.72 -28.39
C VAL A 61 -16.39 10.65 -29.24
N ALA A 62 -16.45 9.96 -30.38
CA ALA A 62 -15.32 9.85 -31.31
C ALA A 62 -14.84 11.22 -31.82
N HIS A 63 -15.76 12.16 -32.07
CA HIS A 63 -15.42 13.52 -32.49
C HIS A 63 -14.71 14.32 -31.38
N ILE A 64 -15.16 14.22 -30.14
CA ILE A 64 -14.58 14.97 -29.00
C ILE A 64 -13.19 14.44 -28.65
N ILE A 65 -13.01 13.12 -28.64
CA ILE A 65 -11.72 12.49 -28.33
C ILE A 65 -10.63 12.93 -29.31
N LYS A 66 -11.00 13.28 -30.55
CA LYS A 66 -10.05 13.75 -31.56
C LYS A 66 -9.24 14.97 -31.15
N LYS A 67 -9.77 15.81 -30.26
CA LYS A 67 -9.07 16.96 -29.69
C LYS A 67 -7.92 16.57 -28.76
N TYR A 68 -7.95 15.37 -28.19
CA TYR A 68 -7.03 14.90 -27.13
C TYR A 68 -6.02 13.87 -27.64
N TYR A 69 -5.88 13.67 -28.96
CA TYR A 69 -4.95 12.69 -29.51
C TYR A 69 -3.50 13.04 -29.17
N SER A 70 -2.86 12.18 -28.39
CA SER A 70 -1.41 12.22 -28.13
C SER A 70 -0.72 10.88 -28.46
N ASN A 71 -1.41 9.73 -28.45
CA ASN A 71 -0.89 8.42 -28.90
C ASN A 71 -2.03 7.46 -29.33
N TYR A 72 -1.72 6.46 -30.16
CA TYR A 72 -2.69 5.45 -30.64
C TYR A 72 -3.15 4.50 -29.52
N LYS A 73 -2.23 4.20 -28.58
CA LYS A 73 -2.48 3.26 -27.46
C LYS A 73 -3.55 3.76 -26.49
N ASP A 74 -3.69 5.07 -26.33
CA ASP A 74 -4.66 5.67 -25.40
C ASP A 74 -6.05 5.87 -26.03
N GLN A 75 -6.24 5.56 -27.31
CA GLN A 75 -7.49 5.87 -28.02
C GLN A 75 -8.66 4.99 -27.59
N GLU A 76 -8.44 3.70 -27.39
CA GLU A 76 -9.48 2.76 -26.95
C GLU A 76 -9.94 3.09 -25.52
N ASP A 77 -9.00 3.45 -24.65
CA ASP A 77 -9.29 3.90 -23.29
C ASP A 77 -10.10 5.20 -23.30
N LEU A 78 -9.69 6.19 -24.10
CA LEU A 78 -10.40 7.46 -24.23
C LEU A 78 -11.82 7.26 -24.80
N ILE A 79 -12.03 6.33 -25.74
CA ILE A 79 -13.37 5.97 -26.25
C ILE A 79 -14.23 5.39 -25.13
N SER A 80 -13.68 4.48 -24.34
CA SER A 80 -14.38 3.87 -23.22
C SER A 80 -14.77 4.91 -22.16
N ILE A 81 -13.83 5.78 -21.79
CA ILE A 81 -14.04 6.88 -20.82
C ILE A 81 -15.05 7.90 -21.36
N GLY A 82 -14.93 8.28 -22.63
CA GLY A 82 -15.88 9.20 -23.26
C GLY A 82 -17.28 8.61 -23.33
N THR A 83 -17.41 7.30 -23.53
CA THR A 83 -18.69 6.58 -23.49
C THR A 83 -19.32 6.61 -22.10
N ILE A 84 -18.51 6.46 -21.03
CA ILE A 84 -18.98 6.66 -19.64
C ILE A 84 -19.53 8.08 -19.44
N GLY A 85 -18.84 9.09 -19.99
CA GLY A 85 -19.32 10.48 -19.96
C GLY A 85 -20.65 10.68 -20.70
N LEU A 86 -20.85 9.99 -21.83
CA LEU A 86 -22.11 10.01 -22.58
C LEU A 86 -23.24 9.31 -21.81
N ILE A 87 -22.99 8.13 -21.23
CA ILE A 87 -23.96 7.40 -20.40
C ILE A 87 -24.43 8.28 -19.24
N LYS A 88 -23.48 8.92 -18.55
CA LYS A 88 -23.77 9.87 -17.49
C LYS A 88 -24.64 11.02 -18.00
N ALA A 89 -24.27 11.59 -19.16
CA ALA A 89 -25.06 12.65 -19.77
C ALA A 89 -26.51 12.23 -20.08
N VAL A 90 -26.74 11.03 -20.63
CA VAL A 90 -28.09 10.51 -20.90
C VAL A 90 -28.88 10.34 -19.60
N SER A 91 -28.24 9.86 -18.53
CA SER A 91 -28.91 9.64 -17.24
C SER A 91 -29.24 10.93 -16.47
N THR A 92 -28.45 12.00 -16.64
CA THR A 92 -28.59 13.23 -15.84
C THR A 92 -29.10 14.44 -16.64
N PHE A 93 -29.33 14.29 -17.94
CA PHE A 93 -29.81 15.38 -18.78
C PHE A 93 -31.23 15.79 -18.43
N ASP A 94 -31.47 17.10 -18.44
CA ASP A 94 -32.77 17.69 -18.16
C ASP A 94 -33.20 18.61 -19.29
N CYS A 95 -34.30 18.25 -19.94
CA CYS A 95 -34.87 18.98 -21.07
C CYS A 95 -35.43 20.35 -20.66
N GLU A 96 -35.81 20.54 -19.39
CA GLU A 96 -36.43 21.77 -18.89
C GLU A 96 -35.44 22.94 -18.87
N LYS A 97 -34.13 22.64 -18.86
CA LYS A 97 -33.05 23.64 -18.84
C LYS A 97 -32.76 24.28 -20.20
N GLY A 98 -33.49 23.90 -21.26
CA GLY A 98 -33.45 24.54 -22.59
C GLY A 98 -32.14 24.36 -23.37
N ALA A 99 -31.16 23.60 -22.86
CA ALA A 99 -29.93 23.30 -23.57
C ALA A 99 -30.13 22.14 -24.56
N ARG A 100 -29.39 22.14 -25.68
CA ARG A 100 -29.35 20.97 -26.57
C ARG A 100 -28.61 19.82 -25.90
N PHE A 101 -29.12 18.59 -26.05
CA PHE A 101 -28.52 17.39 -25.48
C PHE A 101 -27.04 17.26 -25.86
N ALA A 102 -26.71 17.39 -27.15
CA ALA A 102 -25.34 17.32 -27.64
C ALA A 102 -24.38 18.30 -26.91
N THR A 103 -24.83 19.53 -26.61
CA THR A 103 -24.01 20.53 -25.90
C THR A 103 -23.74 20.13 -24.46
N TYR A 104 -24.73 19.53 -23.78
CA TYR A 104 -24.55 19.00 -22.44
C TYR A 104 -23.66 17.75 -22.43
N ALA A 105 -23.95 16.80 -23.33
CA ALA A 105 -23.18 15.58 -23.50
C ALA A 105 -21.71 15.87 -23.80
N SER A 106 -21.41 16.86 -24.66
CA SER A 106 -20.02 17.29 -24.90
C SER A 106 -19.28 17.67 -23.63
N LYS A 107 -19.92 18.44 -22.72
CA LYS A 107 -19.30 18.83 -21.45
C LYS A 107 -19.07 17.65 -20.52
N CYS A 108 -20.01 16.70 -20.47
CA CYS A 108 -19.86 15.49 -19.66
C CYS A 108 -18.73 14.61 -20.19
N ILE A 109 -18.65 14.40 -21.50
CA ILE A 109 -17.59 13.62 -22.17
C ILE A 109 -16.22 14.27 -21.91
N GLU A 110 -16.08 15.58 -22.14
CA GLU A 110 -14.84 16.31 -21.88
C GLU A 110 -14.44 16.22 -20.39
N ASN A 111 -15.41 16.31 -19.46
CA ASN A 111 -15.13 16.24 -18.03
C ASN A 111 -14.57 14.88 -17.63
N GLU A 112 -15.15 13.76 -18.09
CA GLU A 112 -14.63 12.42 -17.76
C GLU A 112 -13.24 12.19 -18.34
N ILE A 113 -12.98 12.64 -19.57
CA ILE A 113 -11.64 12.60 -20.17
C ILE A 113 -10.64 13.42 -19.33
N LEU A 114 -11.02 14.62 -18.88
CA LEU A 114 -10.17 15.43 -18.00
C LEU A 114 -9.97 14.79 -16.62
N MET A 115 -10.98 14.10 -16.07
CA MET A 115 -10.85 13.34 -14.83
C MET A 115 -9.81 12.22 -15.00
N TYR A 116 -9.85 11.50 -16.11
CA TYR A 116 -8.85 10.47 -16.43
C TYR A 116 -7.42 11.02 -16.50
N PHE A 117 -7.20 12.15 -17.19
CA PHE A 117 -5.88 12.76 -17.22
C PHE A 117 -5.42 13.25 -15.84
N ARG A 118 -6.33 13.70 -14.98
CA ARG A 118 -6.01 14.09 -13.60
C ARG A 118 -5.64 12.89 -12.74
N SER A 119 -6.28 11.73 -12.91
CA SER A 119 -5.90 10.52 -12.19
C SER A 119 -4.55 9.98 -12.66
N GLN A 120 -4.29 9.97 -13.97
CA GLN A 120 -2.99 9.55 -14.50
C GLN A 120 -1.83 10.41 -13.97
N LYS A 121 -2.02 11.74 -13.87
CA LYS A 121 -1.00 12.63 -13.29
C LYS A 121 -0.65 12.33 -11.84
N LYS A 122 -1.56 11.74 -11.06
CA LYS A 122 -1.25 11.33 -9.68
C LYS A 122 -0.29 10.15 -9.65
N THR A 123 -0.46 9.21 -10.58
CA THR A 123 0.37 8.00 -10.68
C THR A 123 1.68 8.21 -11.42
N LEU A 124 1.79 9.24 -12.26
CA LEU A 124 3.04 9.57 -12.98
C LEU A 124 4.22 9.91 -12.05
N SER A 125 3.97 10.27 -10.79
CA SER A 125 4.99 10.53 -9.77
C SER A 125 5.28 9.31 -8.88
N ASP A 126 4.62 8.19 -9.09
CA ASP A 126 4.87 6.98 -8.31
C ASP A 126 6.22 6.39 -8.73
N VAL A 127 7.12 6.25 -7.75
CA VAL A 127 8.43 5.61 -7.93
C VAL A 127 8.35 4.22 -7.33
N TYR A 128 8.74 3.20 -8.08
CA TYR A 128 8.78 1.85 -7.56
C TYR A 128 10.04 1.65 -6.72
N ILE A 129 9.93 0.90 -5.63
CA ILE A 129 11.07 0.61 -4.75
C ILE A 129 12.13 -0.24 -5.49
N SER A 130 11.72 -0.97 -6.53
CA SER A 130 12.60 -1.72 -7.43
C SER A 130 13.23 -0.87 -8.54
N ASP A 131 12.88 0.41 -8.67
CA ASP A 131 13.45 1.25 -9.71
C ASP A 131 14.93 1.50 -9.44
N THR A 132 15.72 1.45 -10.52
CA THR A 132 17.16 1.65 -10.48
C THR A 132 17.45 3.15 -10.37
N ILE A 133 18.14 3.56 -9.32
CA ILE A 133 18.54 4.95 -9.07
C ILE A 133 19.88 5.25 -9.75
N ASP A 134 20.82 4.33 -9.64
CA ASP A 134 22.18 4.49 -10.16
C ASP A 134 22.77 3.16 -10.62
N THR A 135 23.89 3.21 -11.32
CA THR A 135 24.65 2.03 -11.72
C THR A 135 26.08 2.17 -11.20
N ASP A 136 26.52 1.21 -10.40
CA ASP A 136 27.90 1.22 -9.90
C ASP A 136 28.90 0.98 -11.06
N LYS A 137 30.17 1.27 -10.83
CA LYS A 137 31.27 1.10 -11.80
C LYS A 137 31.40 -0.35 -12.31
N ASP A 138 30.92 -1.31 -11.53
CA ASP A 138 30.91 -2.73 -11.88
C ASP A 138 29.63 -3.17 -12.63
N GLY A 139 28.72 -2.24 -12.95
CA GLY A 139 27.52 -2.50 -13.74
C GLY A 139 26.32 -3.04 -12.93
N ASN A 140 26.42 -3.05 -11.60
CA ASN A 140 25.30 -3.43 -10.74
C ASN A 140 24.33 -2.25 -10.57
N ASN A 141 23.05 -2.53 -10.76
CA ASN A 141 22.00 -1.52 -10.57
C ASN A 141 21.71 -1.33 -9.09
N LEU A 142 21.86 -0.10 -8.59
CA LEU A 142 21.47 0.30 -7.26
C LEU A 142 19.97 0.65 -7.26
N THR A 143 19.17 -0.07 -6.48
CA THR A 143 17.72 0.18 -6.36
C THR A 143 17.39 0.96 -5.09
N LEU A 144 16.19 1.55 -5.02
CA LEU A 144 15.72 2.20 -3.79
C LEU A 144 15.64 1.21 -2.62
N LEU A 145 15.32 -0.06 -2.88
CA LEU A 145 15.29 -1.12 -1.88
C LEU A 145 16.63 -1.27 -1.15
N ASP A 146 17.73 -1.18 -1.89
CA ASP A 146 19.08 -1.37 -1.35
C ASP A 146 19.50 -0.24 -0.39
N LEU A 147 18.84 0.92 -0.48
CA LEU A 147 19.07 2.08 0.38
C LEU A 147 18.22 2.08 1.65
N ILE A 148 17.16 1.28 1.69
CA ILE A 148 16.27 1.23 2.85
C ILE A 148 16.91 0.32 3.90
N ALA A 149 17.35 0.90 5.01
CA ALA A 149 17.84 0.13 6.15
C ALA A 149 16.69 -0.60 6.85
N ASP A 150 16.90 -1.88 7.16
CA ASP A 150 16.03 -2.62 8.06
C ASP A 150 16.40 -2.28 9.51
N GLU A 151 15.42 -1.91 10.33
CA GLU A 151 15.61 -1.63 11.76
C GLU A 151 15.78 -2.90 12.59
N THR A 152 15.52 -4.08 12.01
CA THR A 152 15.65 -5.35 12.73
C THR A 152 17.10 -5.77 12.93
N ASN A 153 17.64 -5.45 14.11
CA ASN A 153 18.92 -5.97 14.55
C ASN A 153 18.75 -7.35 15.22
N ILE A 154 18.78 -8.42 14.41
CA ILE A 154 18.67 -9.81 14.88
C ILE A 154 19.66 -10.11 16.02
N MET A 155 20.84 -9.48 16.01
CA MET A 155 21.85 -9.69 17.07
C MET A 155 21.40 -9.12 18.42
N GLU A 156 20.78 -7.94 18.42
CA GLU A 156 20.24 -7.35 19.65
C GLU A 156 19.07 -8.16 20.21
N ASP A 157 18.18 -8.65 19.34
CA ASP A 157 17.06 -9.50 19.76
C ASP A 157 17.54 -10.81 20.40
N VAL A 158 18.56 -11.43 19.81
CA VAL A 158 19.16 -12.66 20.35
C VAL A 158 19.86 -12.41 21.67
N ASP A 159 20.64 -11.33 21.81
CA ASP A 159 21.29 -10.99 23.08
C ASP A 159 20.24 -10.66 24.16
N LEU A 160 19.23 -9.84 23.87
CA LEU A 160 18.15 -9.53 24.80
C LEU A 160 17.47 -10.81 25.33
N LYS A 161 17.20 -11.76 24.44
CA LYS A 161 16.57 -13.05 24.80
C LYS A 161 17.50 -13.88 25.69
N LEU A 162 18.80 -13.93 25.38
CA LEU A 162 19.79 -14.63 26.18
C LEU A 162 19.92 -14.01 27.58
N GLN A 163 20.00 -12.68 27.68
CA GLN A 163 20.06 -11.96 28.95
C GLN A 163 18.80 -12.17 29.78
N SER A 164 17.62 -12.16 29.15
CA SER A 164 16.33 -12.40 29.82
C SER A 164 16.28 -13.79 30.45
N GLU A 165 16.72 -14.82 29.72
CA GLU A 165 16.73 -16.20 30.23
C GLU A 165 17.73 -16.37 31.38
N LYS A 166 18.92 -15.76 31.29
CA LYS A 166 19.90 -15.73 32.40
C LYS A 166 19.29 -15.14 33.66
N VAL A 167 18.64 -13.98 33.55
CA VAL A 167 17.97 -13.33 34.70
C VAL A 167 16.90 -14.24 35.30
N ARG A 168 16.12 -14.93 34.46
CA ARG A 168 15.08 -15.88 34.90
C ARG A 168 15.66 -17.04 35.71
N ILE A 169 16.78 -17.61 35.27
CA ILE A 169 17.49 -18.69 35.98
C ILE A 169 18.03 -18.18 37.32
N LEU A 170 18.68 -17.01 37.35
CA LEU A 170 19.26 -16.43 38.56
C LEU A 170 18.20 -16.07 39.60
N VAL A 171 17.05 -15.53 39.17
CA VAL A 171 15.89 -15.27 40.04
C VAL A 171 15.38 -16.56 40.68
N GLY A 172 15.40 -17.69 39.96
CA GLY A 172 15.02 -19.00 40.49
C GLY A 172 16.02 -19.59 41.49
N ARG A 173 17.32 -19.35 41.29
CA ARG A 173 18.41 -19.99 42.06
C ARG A 173 18.87 -19.18 43.28
N CYS A 174 18.97 -17.86 43.16
CA CYS A 174 19.70 -17.01 44.11
C CYS A 174 18.79 -16.30 45.12
N LEU A 175 17.50 -16.18 44.82
CA LEU A 175 16.54 -15.48 45.65
C LEU A 175 15.74 -16.46 46.53
N THR A 176 15.50 -16.05 47.77
CA THR A 176 14.56 -16.78 48.65
C THR A 176 13.13 -16.71 48.08
N PRO A 177 12.22 -17.62 48.47
CA PRO A 177 10.84 -17.61 47.96
C PRO A 177 10.13 -16.26 48.12
N ARG A 178 10.42 -15.55 49.22
CA ARG A 178 9.86 -14.23 49.51
C ARG A 178 10.48 -13.12 48.65
N GLU A 179 11.80 -13.14 48.46
CA GLU A 179 12.51 -12.20 47.57
C GLU A 179 12.06 -12.40 46.11
N LYS A 180 12.04 -13.66 45.64
CA LYS A 180 11.58 -14.04 44.30
C LYS A 180 10.16 -13.54 44.04
N LYS A 181 9.22 -13.78 44.96
CA LYS A 181 7.83 -13.34 44.79
C LYS A 181 7.70 -11.83 44.68
N ILE A 182 8.47 -11.07 45.47
CA ILE A 182 8.49 -9.60 45.39
C ILE A 182 9.04 -9.13 44.04
N ILE A 183 10.15 -9.72 43.57
CA ILE A 183 10.77 -9.36 42.29
C ILE A 183 9.85 -9.72 41.10
N GLU A 184 9.22 -10.89 41.12
CA GLU A 184 8.24 -11.30 40.09
C GLU A 184 7.10 -10.29 39.99
N MET A 185 6.53 -9.87 41.13
CA MET A 185 5.44 -8.89 41.15
C MET A 185 5.89 -7.47 40.78
N ARG A 186 7.11 -7.06 41.15
CA ARG A 186 7.63 -5.71 40.87
C ARG A 186 7.95 -5.51 39.39
N TYR A 187 8.54 -6.51 38.75
CA TYR A 187 9.02 -6.44 37.37
C TYR A 187 8.12 -7.18 36.37
N GLY A 188 7.05 -7.83 36.83
CA GLY A 188 6.10 -8.49 35.95
C GLY A 188 6.63 -9.79 35.32
N LEU A 189 7.55 -10.48 36.00
CA LEU A 189 8.09 -11.74 35.50
C LEU A 189 7.00 -12.83 35.51
N LEU A 190 7.07 -13.78 34.57
CA LEU A 190 6.08 -14.87 34.41
C LEU A 190 4.66 -14.37 34.12
N THR A 191 4.51 -13.43 33.18
CA THR A 191 3.22 -12.96 32.63
C THR A 191 2.35 -12.13 33.59
N GLN A 192 2.97 -11.46 34.58
CA GLN A 192 2.25 -10.51 35.44
C GLN A 192 2.50 -9.07 34.98
N HIS A 193 1.52 -8.19 35.16
CA HIS A 193 1.80 -6.76 35.01
C HIS A 193 2.70 -6.26 36.15
N PRO A 194 3.69 -5.40 35.87
CA PRO A 194 4.57 -4.85 36.89
C PRO A 194 3.79 -3.99 37.88
N LEU A 195 3.99 -4.22 39.19
CA LEU A 195 3.31 -3.52 40.28
C LEU A 195 4.23 -2.52 40.98
N THR A 196 3.66 -1.44 41.51
CA THR A 196 4.42 -0.48 42.32
C THR A 196 4.79 -1.05 43.69
N GLN A 197 5.83 -0.52 44.34
CA GLN A 197 6.21 -0.93 45.71
C GLN A 197 5.03 -0.83 46.69
N ARG A 198 4.15 0.16 46.51
CA ARG A 198 2.96 0.39 47.35
C ARG A 198 1.91 -0.70 47.11
N GLU A 199 1.68 -1.10 45.86
CA GLU A 199 0.76 -2.19 45.52
C GLU A 199 1.26 -3.54 46.03
N VAL A 200 2.55 -3.82 45.86
CA VAL A 200 3.18 -5.04 46.39
C VAL A 200 3.08 -5.09 47.91
N ALA A 201 3.34 -3.97 48.59
CA ALA A 201 3.21 -3.83 50.03
C ALA A 201 1.78 -4.10 50.52
N LYS A 202 0.78 -3.57 49.81
CA LYS A 202 -0.65 -3.83 50.09
C LYS A 202 -0.99 -5.32 49.92
N LYS A 203 -0.57 -5.95 48.81
CA LYS A 203 -0.83 -7.38 48.55
C LYS A 203 -0.19 -8.31 49.58
N LEU A 204 1.01 -7.97 50.05
CA LEU A 204 1.77 -8.78 51.00
C LEU A 204 1.55 -8.39 52.47
N ALA A 205 0.64 -7.44 52.74
CA ALA A 205 0.36 -6.91 54.08
C ALA A 205 1.64 -6.51 54.86
N ILE A 206 2.57 -5.83 54.19
CA ILE A 206 3.84 -5.35 54.77
C ILE A 206 4.04 -3.87 54.47
N SER A 207 4.98 -3.22 55.17
CA SER A 207 5.29 -1.81 54.91
C SER A 207 6.00 -1.62 53.56
N ARG A 208 5.71 -0.52 52.86
CA ARG A 208 6.39 -0.14 51.61
C ARG A 208 7.91 -0.01 51.80
N SER A 209 8.35 0.47 52.96
CA SER A 209 9.78 0.54 53.31
C SER A 209 10.42 -0.86 53.40
N TYR A 210 9.70 -1.84 53.93
CA TYR A 210 10.18 -3.22 54.00
C TYR A 210 10.30 -3.87 52.61
N VAL A 211 9.34 -3.63 51.70
CA VAL A 211 9.45 -4.05 50.29
C VAL A 211 10.68 -3.45 49.62
N SER A 212 10.92 -2.14 49.80
CA SER A 212 12.09 -1.45 49.24
C SER A 212 13.42 -2.04 49.74
N ARG A 213 13.52 -2.38 51.03
CA ARG A 213 14.72 -3.03 51.59
C ARG A 213 14.94 -4.42 51.00
N ILE A 214 13.88 -5.21 50.83
CA ILE A 214 13.98 -6.55 50.23
C ILE A 214 14.36 -6.45 48.74
N GLU A 215 13.72 -5.56 47.99
CA GLU A 215 14.02 -5.30 46.57
C GLU A 215 15.49 -4.93 46.39
N LYS A 216 16.00 -3.97 47.18
CA LYS A 216 17.42 -3.57 47.13
C LYS A 216 18.35 -4.74 47.42
N LYS A 217 18.05 -5.56 48.44
CA LYS A 217 18.87 -6.72 48.79
C LYS A 217 18.84 -7.81 47.71
N ALA A 218 17.68 -8.04 47.11
CA ALA A 218 17.51 -9.02 46.03
C ALA A 218 18.26 -8.60 44.75
N LEU A 219 18.16 -7.32 44.37
CA LEU A 219 18.89 -6.78 43.21
C LEU A 219 20.41 -6.85 43.40
N GLU A 220 20.91 -6.56 44.59
CA GLU A 220 22.35 -6.66 44.89
C GLU A 220 22.87 -8.10 44.75
N LYS A 221 22.09 -9.08 45.23
CA LYS A 221 22.39 -10.50 45.05
C LYS A 221 22.41 -10.90 43.58
N LEU A 222 21.38 -10.52 42.82
CA LEU A 222 21.29 -10.81 41.39
C LEU A 222 22.47 -10.21 40.62
N ARG A 223 22.80 -8.94 40.88
CA ARG A 223 23.94 -8.26 40.27
C ARG A 223 25.26 -8.99 40.55
N THR A 224 25.49 -9.37 41.80
CA THR A 224 26.73 -10.07 42.19
C THR A 224 26.89 -11.40 41.45
N GLU A 225 25.78 -12.14 41.28
CA GLU A 225 25.80 -13.42 40.58
C GLU A 225 25.89 -13.26 39.05
N MET A 226 25.25 -12.24 38.47
CA MET A 226 25.43 -11.89 37.05
C MET A 226 26.89 -11.55 36.74
N GLU A 227 27.54 -10.71 37.56
CA GLU A 227 28.95 -10.35 37.38
C GLU A 227 29.89 -11.56 37.51
N LYS A 228 29.54 -12.58 38.31
CA LYS A 228 30.30 -13.83 38.43
C LYS A 228 30.14 -14.73 37.20
N GLU A 229 28.92 -14.86 36.67
CA GLU A 229 28.66 -15.68 35.48
C GLU A 229 29.27 -15.05 34.22
N ASP A 230 29.24 -13.72 34.08
CA ASP A 230 29.89 -13.03 32.95
C ASP A 230 31.42 -13.19 32.96
N LYS A 231 32.04 -13.23 34.15
CA LYS A 231 33.47 -13.54 34.32
C LYS A 231 33.78 -15.01 33.99
N HIS A 232 32.90 -15.95 34.33
CA HIS A 232 33.04 -17.36 33.96
C HIS A 232 32.83 -17.62 32.47
N GLY A 233 31.93 -16.88 31.81
CA GLY A 233 31.70 -16.96 30.37
C GLY A 233 32.91 -16.51 29.54
N ARG A 234 33.62 -15.45 29.99
CA ARG A 234 34.89 -15.03 29.38
C ARG A 234 36.04 -16.02 29.63
N GLY A 235 35.99 -16.78 30.72
CA GLY A 235 36.98 -17.81 31.06
C GLY A 235 36.81 -19.13 30.30
N ARG A 236 35.57 -19.56 30.00
CA ARG A 236 35.33 -20.75 29.17
C ARG A 236 35.65 -20.52 27.69
N SER A 237 35.37 -19.32 27.17
CA SER A 237 35.72 -18.97 25.79
C SER A 237 37.22 -19.14 25.47
N SER A 238 38.13 -18.87 26.41
CA SER A 238 39.57 -19.01 26.18
C SER A 238 40.11 -20.45 26.35
N LEU A 239 39.38 -21.31 27.07
CA LEU A 239 39.72 -22.73 27.25
C LEU A 239 39.18 -23.60 26.10
N ASP A 240 37.95 -23.36 25.64
CA ASP A 240 37.34 -24.11 24.52
C ASP A 240 38.01 -23.82 23.16
N ILE A 241 38.54 -22.60 22.95
CA ILE A 241 39.28 -22.26 21.72
C ILE A 241 40.62 -23.02 21.67
N ARG A 242 41.28 -23.25 22.82
CA ARG A 242 42.54 -23.98 22.86
C ARG A 242 42.36 -25.48 22.63
N GLU A 243 41.32 -26.09 23.19
CA GLU A 243 41.04 -27.52 22.96
C GLU A 243 40.53 -27.83 21.54
N THR A 244 39.84 -26.89 20.90
CA THR A 244 39.36 -27.08 19.52
C THR A 244 40.49 -26.98 18.49
N VAL A 245 41.42 -26.02 18.66
CA VAL A 245 42.56 -25.85 17.73
C VAL A 245 43.58 -26.99 17.81
N GLN A 246 43.69 -27.67 18.96
CA GLN A 246 44.64 -28.78 19.15
C GLN A 246 44.14 -30.14 18.65
N ARG A 247 42.84 -30.28 18.35
CA ARG A 247 42.30 -31.50 17.73
C ARG A 247 42.35 -31.47 16.20
N ASP A 248 42.43 -30.29 15.60
CA ASP A 248 42.48 -30.12 14.14
C ASP A 248 43.91 -30.03 13.57
N THR A 249 44.94 -30.29 14.40
CA THR A 249 46.36 -30.26 14.01
C THR A 249 47.09 -31.61 14.10
N LEU A 250 46.37 -32.73 14.15
CA LEU A 250 46.94 -34.10 14.06
C LEU A 250 46.21 -34.97 13.03
#